data_AF-A0AAW8B934-F1
#
_entry.id   AF-A0AAW8B934-F1
#
_cell.length_a   1.000
_cell.length_b   1.000
_cell.length_c   1.000
_cell.angle_alpha   90.00
_cell.angle_beta   90.00
_cell.angle_gamma   90.00
#
_symmetry.space_group_name_H-M   'P 1'
#
loop_
_entity.id
_entity.type
_entity.pdbx_description
1 polymer ?
#
loop_
_entity_poly.entity_id
_entity_poly.type
_entity_poly.pdbx_seq_one_letter_code
_entity_poly.pdbx_strand_id
1 'polypeptide(L)'
;MKFSFKTIFALLAMAFLVISCRTSDDDPIAAVNPNTEIEGLLKIKEVTNDTHVIELYSKSGATTLGYNDIKLRIKNKSTNQYEKNAAITWKPMMHMTSMMHSCPNSTVQKVTSDGSLYSGYIVFQMPENATEYWDLKIDYTIGTTTYTATTVINVPVETKKTVNSFVGSDGVKYVMAYIDPKSPKVATNDMTLGVWKMQDMNNFPVVDGYTVKVDPRMPGMGNHSSPNNVHATQTAAGKLYNGKLSLTMTGYWKINLQLVKGDGTVLAGQEVTDSNPASNIFFELDF
;
A
#
# COMPACT_ATOMS: atom_id res chain seq x y z
N MET A 1 -78.52 -20.36 37.60
CA MET A 1 -77.20 -21.02 37.77
C MET A 1 -76.37 -20.18 38.74
N LYS A 2 -75.92 -20.75 39.86
CA LYS A 2 -75.05 -20.07 40.82
C LYS A 2 -73.62 -20.07 40.25
N PHE A 3 -73.13 -18.92 39.79
CA PHE A 3 -71.73 -18.80 39.39
C PHE A 3 -70.86 -18.89 40.65
N SER A 4 -70.07 -19.96 40.76
CA SER A 4 -69.10 -20.14 41.84
C SER A 4 -67.91 -19.23 41.60
N PHE A 5 -67.56 -18.42 42.61
CA PHE A 5 -66.41 -17.50 42.57
C PHE A 5 -65.09 -18.23 42.27
N LYS A 6 -65.01 -19.54 42.58
CA LYS A 6 -63.86 -20.40 42.25
C LYS A 6 -63.69 -20.63 40.75
N THR A 7 -64.79 -20.64 39.98
CA THR A 7 -64.75 -20.85 38.53
C THR A 7 -64.27 -19.61 37.78
N ILE A 8 -64.60 -18.41 38.30
CA ILE A 8 -64.13 -17.13 37.75
C ILE A 8 -62.63 -16.95 38.03
N PHE A 9 -62.16 -17.33 39.21
CA PHE A 9 -60.73 -17.25 39.55
C PHE A 9 -59.87 -18.23 38.72
N ALA A 10 -60.39 -19.44 38.43
CA ALA A 10 -59.72 -20.40 37.57
C ALA A 10 -59.64 -19.95 36.09
N LEU A 11 -60.68 -19.28 35.59
CA LEU A 11 -60.68 -18.70 34.24
C LEU A 11 -59.76 -17.48 34.12
N LEU A 12 -59.65 -16.66 35.17
CA LEU A 12 -58.75 -15.50 35.20
C LEU A 12 -57.28 -15.94 35.33
N ALA A 13 -56.99 -17.00 36.10
CA ALA A 13 -55.64 -17.57 36.21
C ALA A 13 -55.16 -18.25 34.91
N MET A 14 -56.08 -18.83 34.12
CA MET A 14 -55.77 -19.41 32.81
C MET A 14 -55.47 -18.33 31.76
N ALA A 15 -56.05 -17.13 31.88
CA ALA A 15 -55.83 -16.02 30.96
C ALA A 15 -54.43 -15.37 31.09
N PHE A 16 -53.76 -15.53 32.24
CA PHE A 16 -52.39 -15.04 32.44
C PHE A 16 -51.29 -16.02 32.00
N LEU A 17 -51.63 -17.24 31.57
CA LEU A 17 -50.67 -18.27 31.17
C LEU A 17 -50.35 -18.30 29.66
N VAL A 18 -50.95 -17.41 28.86
CA VAL A 18 -50.71 -17.31 27.40
C VAL A 18 -49.90 -16.09 26.96
N ILE A 19 -49.29 -15.35 27.90
CA ILE A 19 -48.19 -14.44 27.55
C ILE A 19 -46.92 -15.29 27.41
N SER A 20 -46.85 -16.06 26.33
CA SER A 20 -45.59 -16.57 25.83
C SER A 20 -44.85 -15.35 25.26
N CYS A 21 -43.95 -14.78 26.07
CA CYS A 21 -42.87 -13.98 25.54
C CYS A 21 -42.06 -14.89 24.61
N ARG A 22 -42.29 -14.79 23.29
CA ARG A 22 -41.20 -15.02 22.35
C ARG A 22 -40.21 -13.89 22.62
N THR A 23 -39.18 -14.19 23.41
CA THR A 23 -37.88 -13.54 23.23
C THR A 23 -37.35 -14.06 21.91
N SER A 24 -37.90 -13.56 20.80
CA SER A 24 -37.13 -13.46 19.58
C SER A 24 -36.05 -12.44 19.89
N ASP A 25 -34.95 -12.92 20.45
CA ASP A 25 -33.63 -12.34 20.21
C ASP A 25 -33.30 -12.60 18.73
N ASP A 26 -34.16 -12.11 17.83
CA ASP A 26 -33.68 -11.61 16.56
C ASP A 26 -33.02 -10.29 16.96
N ASP A 27 -31.79 -10.38 17.46
CA ASP A 27 -30.86 -9.27 17.31
C ASP A 27 -31.06 -8.80 15.88
N PRO A 28 -31.45 -7.53 15.63
CA PRO A 28 -31.53 -7.06 14.27
C PRO A 28 -30.17 -7.39 13.68
N ILE A 29 -30.14 -8.28 12.68
CA ILE A 29 -28.92 -8.60 11.93
C ILE A 29 -28.31 -7.24 11.66
N ALA A 30 -27.21 -6.93 12.36
CA ALA A 30 -26.61 -5.62 12.27
C ALA A 30 -26.42 -5.43 10.77
N ALA A 31 -27.09 -4.44 10.19
CA ALA A 31 -27.01 -4.20 8.76
C ALA A 31 -25.51 -4.10 8.49
N VAL A 32 -24.93 -5.12 7.85
CA VAL A 32 -23.51 -5.16 7.55
C VAL A 32 -23.33 -3.92 6.71
N ASN A 33 -22.72 -2.89 7.27
CA ASN A 33 -22.50 -1.65 6.56
C ASN A 33 -21.70 -2.07 5.31
N PRO A 34 -22.27 -1.96 4.10
CA PRO A 34 -21.73 -2.64 2.91
C PRO A 34 -20.38 -2.05 2.45
N ASN A 35 -19.80 -1.13 3.24
CA ASN A 35 -18.63 -0.36 2.91
C ASN A 35 -17.54 -0.34 4.00
N THR A 36 -17.56 -1.27 4.97
CA THR A 36 -16.43 -1.41 5.91
C THR A 36 -15.10 -1.71 5.21
N GLU A 37 -15.14 -2.30 4.00
CA GLU A 37 -13.91 -2.61 3.25
C GLU A 37 -13.07 -1.38 2.89
N ILE A 38 -13.69 -0.19 2.80
CA ILE A 38 -12.98 1.07 2.49
C ILE A 38 -12.76 1.96 3.72
N GLU A 39 -13.00 1.44 4.93
CA GLU A 39 -12.79 2.21 6.16
C GLU A 39 -11.32 2.64 6.28
N GLY A 40 -11.11 3.94 6.55
CA GLY A 40 -9.77 4.53 6.60
C GLY A 40 -9.08 4.73 5.25
N LEU A 41 -9.77 4.45 4.13
CA LEU A 41 -9.29 4.74 2.79
C LEU A 41 -9.98 5.99 2.22
N LEU A 42 -9.21 6.76 1.47
CA LEU A 42 -9.67 7.92 0.73
C LEU A 42 -9.55 7.63 -0.76
N LYS A 43 -10.57 8.04 -1.52
CA LYS A 43 -10.61 7.85 -2.97
C LYS A 43 -9.57 8.75 -3.64
N ILE A 44 -8.73 8.16 -4.48
CA ILE A 44 -7.77 8.85 -5.33
C ILE A 44 -8.45 9.36 -6.60
N LYS A 45 -9.14 8.44 -7.30
CA LYS A 45 -9.69 8.71 -8.64
C LYS A 45 -10.75 7.69 -9.03
N GLU A 46 -11.69 8.11 -9.88
CA GLU A 46 -12.55 7.21 -10.64
C GLU A 46 -12.08 7.12 -12.09
N VAL A 47 -12.09 5.90 -12.62
CA VAL A 47 -11.77 5.60 -14.01
C VAL A 47 -12.95 4.88 -14.61
N THR A 48 -13.44 5.35 -15.75
CA THR A 48 -14.65 4.76 -16.34
C THR A 48 -14.36 4.20 -17.72
N ASN A 49 -14.97 3.06 -18.05
CA ASN A 49 -15.17 2.62 -19.42
C ASN A 49 -16.69 2.51 -19.69
N ASP A 50 -17.10 1.90 -20.79
CA ASP A 50 -18.52 1.84 -21.17
C ASP A 50 -19.41 1.16 -20.12
N THR A 51 -18.89 0.15 -19.43
CA THR A 51 -19.69 -0.76 -18.59
C THR A 51 -19.41 -0.63 -17.09
N HIS A 52 -18.24 -0.13 -16.70
CA HIS A 52 -17.80 -0.11 -15.31
C HIS A 52 -17.18 1.23 -14.90
N VAL A 53 -17.19 1.47 -13.59
CA VAL A 53 -16.42 2.49 -12.89
C VAL A 53 -15.41 1.78 -11.99
N ILE A 54 -14.13 2.04 -12.19
CA ILE A 54 -13.04 1.58 -11.33
C ILE A 54 -12.71 2.70 -10.37
N GLU A 55 -12.78 2.43 -9.08
CA GLU A 55 -12.45 3.38 -8.03
C GLU A 55 -11.09 3.02 -7.45
N LEU A 56 -10.16 3.97 -7.46
CA LEU A 56 -8.83 3.83 -6.85
C LEU A 56 -8.81 4.51 -5.49
N TYR A 57 -8.14 3.89 -4.52
CA TYR A 57 -8.11 4.32 -3.13
C TYR A 57 -6.69 4.19 -2.54
N SER A 58 -6.36 5.07 -1.61
CA SER A 58 -5.17 4.95 -0.75
C SER A 58 -5.50 5.51 0.63
N LYS A 59 -4.58 5.37 1.60
CA LYS A 59 -4.77 5.96 2.93
C LYS A 59 -4.78 7.50 2.90
N SER A 60 -4.03 8.11 1.97
CA SER A 60 -3.93 9.56 1.81
C SER A 60 -4.95 10.15 0.84
N GLY A 61 -5.53 9.33 -0.05
CA GLY A 61 -6.38 9.80 -1.14
C GLY A 61 -5.61 10.42 -2.29
N ALA A 62 -4.28 10.29 -2.29
CA ALA A 62 -3.40 10.74 -3.35
C ALA A 62 -2.31 9.71 -3.62
N THR A 63 -1.71 9.82 -4.80
CA THR A 63 -0.44 9.18 -5.14
C THR A 63 0.72 10.14 -4.93
N THR A 64 1.90 9.63 -4.61
CA THR A 64 3.13 10.40 -4.37
C THR A 64 4.29 9.85 -5.20
N LEU A 65 5.37 10.62 -5.33
CA LEU A 65 6.63 10.06 -5.79
C LEU A 65 7.13 8.99 -4.79
N GLY A 66 7.50 7.81 -5.28
CA GLY A 66 7.89 6.66 -4.46
C GLY A 66 6.81 5.59 -4.32
N TYR A 67 6.77 4.89 -3.18
CA TYR A 67 5.90 3.73 -2.95
C TYR A 67 4.44 4.14 -2.66
N ASN A 68 3.51 3.58 -3.41
CA ASN A 68 2.08 3.81 -3.27
C ASN A 68 1.35 2.50 -3.05
N ASP A 69 0.71 2.36 -1.88
CA ASP A 69 -0.24 1.28 -1.63
C ASP A 69 -1.60 1.67 -2.19
N ILE A 70 -2.05 0.97 -3.22
CA ILE A 70 -3.27 1.28 -3.97
C ILE A 70 -4.27 0.15 -3.79
N LYS A 71 -5.47 0.54 -3.41
CA LYS A 71 -6.65 -0.31 -3.36
C LYS A 71 -7.59 0.04 -4.50
N LEU A 72 -8.33 -0.92 -5.01
CA LEU A 72 -9.30 -0.66 -6.06
C LEU A 72 -10.55 -1.53 -5.96
N ARG A 73 -11.67 -0.98 -6.45
CA ARG A 73 -12.95 -1.68 -6.62
C ARG A 73 -13.47 -1.42 -8.02
N ILE A 74 -14.24 -2.35 -8.56
CA ILE A 74 -14.86 -2.24 -9.87
C ILE A 74 -16.37 -2.26 -9.67
N LYS A 75 -17.07 -1.26 -10.19
CA LYS A 75 -18.52 -1.08 -10.04
C LYS A 75 -19.19 -1.19 -11.40
N ASN A 76 -20.18 -2.06 -11.52
CA ASN A 76 -20.98 -2.22 -12.72
C ASN A 76 -22.00 -1.09 -12.86
N LYS A 77 -22.00 -0.40 -14.01
CA LYS A 77 -22.89 0.75 -14.23
C LYS A 77 -24.36 0.35 -14.36
N SER A 78 -24.65 -0.86 -14.85
CA SER A 78 -26.02 -1.31 -15.08
C SER A 78 -26.71 -1.81 -13.81
N THR A 79 -25.98 -2.56 -12.97
CA THR A 79 -26.53 -3.13 -11.73
C THR A 79 -26.25 -2.27 -10.50
N ASN A 80 -25.36 -1.27 -10.61
CA ASN A 80 -24.87 -0.45 -9.52
C ASN A 80 -24.18 -1.25 -8.40
N GLN A 81 -23.77 -2.49 -8.67
CA GLN A 81 -23.10 -3.41 -7.74
C GLN A 81 -21.59 -3.46 -7.99
N TYR A 82 -20.82 -3.83 -6.96
CA TYR A 82 -19.39 -4.06 -7.09
C TYR A 82 -19.08 -5.48 -7.55
N GLU A 83 -18.14 -5.58 -8.49
CA GLU A 83 -17.65 -6.83 -9.05
C GLU A 83 -16.69 -7.51 -8.07
N LYS A 84 -17.10 -8.67 -7.57
CA LYS A 84 -16.34 -9.43 -6.59
C LYS A 84 -15.42 -10.48 -7.21
N ASN A 85 -15.61 -10.86 -8.47
CA ASN A 85 -14.89 -11.98 -9.09
C ASN A 85 -14.11 -11.53 -10.32
N ALA A 86 -13.32 -10.47 -10.17
CA ALA A 86 -12.47 -9.94 -11.23
C ALA A 86 -11.03 -10.46 -11.08
N ALA A 87 -10.45 -10.95 -12.16
CA ALA A 87 -9.00 -11.10 -12.27
C ALA A 87 -8.43 -9.81 -12.85
N ILE A 88 -7.53 -9.15 -12.12
CA ILE A 88 -7.08 -7.79 -12.43
C ILE A 88 -5.58 -7.77 -12.66
N THR A 89 -5.18 -7.05 -13.69
CA THR A 89 -3.80 -6.67 -13.95
C THR A 89 -3.74 -5.17 -14.20
N TRP A 90 -2.61 -4.56 -13.88
CA TRP A 90 -2.38 -3.16 -14.15
C TRP A 90 -0.99 -2.92 -14.73
N LYS A 91 -0.83 -1.81 -15.43
CA LYS A 91 0.46 -1.42 -15.99
C LYS A 91 0.61 0.10 -15.91
N PRO A 92 1.44 0.62 -15.00
CA PRO A 92 1.81 2.03 -15.00
C PRO A 92 2.78 2.32 -16.16
N MET A 93 2.62 3.44 -16.84
CA MET A 93 3.53 3.89 -17.90
C MET A 93 3.83 5.38 -17.76
N MET A 94 5.11 5.72 -17.71
CA MET A 94 5.58 7.09 -17.81
C MET A 94 5.78 7.44 -19.26
N HIS A 95 5.23 8.58 -19.66
CA HIS A 95 5.43 9.20 -20.97
C HIS A 95 6.42 10.34 -20.81
N MET A 96 7.63 10.19 -21.37
CA MET A 96 8.59 11.28 -21.52
C MET A 96 8.63 11.75 -22.98
N THR A 97 9.30 12.87 -23.24
CA THR A 97 9.37 13.47 -24.60
C THR A 97 9.87 12.50 -25.68
N SER A 98 10.78 11.58 -25.34
CA SER A 98 11.42 10.70 -26.33
C SER A 98 11.41 9.20 -25.95
N MET A 99 10.88 8.84 -24.80
CA MET A 99 10.84 7.45 -24.37
C MET A 99 9.69 7.19 -23.40
N MET A 100 9.32 5.93 -23.26
CA MET A 100 8.37 5.47 -22.24
C MET A 100 9.01 4.39 -21.40
N HIS A 101 8.67 4.36 -20.11
CA HIS A 101 9.04 3.25 -19.24
C HIS A 101 7.99 3.02 -18.17
N SER A 102 7.92 1.79 -17.67
CA SER A 102 7.12 1.42 -16.51
C SER A 102 7.93 1.56 -15.22
N CYS A 103 7.38 1.07 -14.12
CA CYS A 103 8.03 1.07 -12.82
C CYS A 103 7.70 -0.20 -12.02
N PRO A 104 8.40 -0.46 -10.90
CA PRO A 104 8.03 -1.54 -10.01
C PRO A 104 6.56 -1.43 -9.60
N ASN A 105 5.84 -2.53 -9.80
CA ASN A 105 4.46 -2.69 -9.38
C ASN A 105 4.21 -4.14 -9.00
N SER A 106 3.30 -4.36 -8.05
CA SER A 106 2.93 -5.72 -7.67
C SER A 106 1.86 -6.28 -8.59
N THR A 107 1.68 -7.60 -8.53
CA THR A 107 0.38 -8.19 -8.91
C THR A 107 -0.74 -7.57 -8.08
N VAL A 108 -1.94 -7.46 -8.64
CA VAL A 108 -3.14 -7.07 -7.90
C VAL A 108 -3.74 -8.31 -7.26
N GLN A 109 -3.97 -8.25 -5.95
CA GLN A 109 -4.47 -9.37 -5.15
C GLN A 109 -5.79 -9.01 -4.49
N LYS A 110 -6.70 -9.97 -4.40
CA LYS A 110 -7.97 -9.79 -3.69
C LYS A 110 -7.71 -9.67 -2.19
N VAL A 111 -8.35 -8.71 -1.51
CA VAL A 111 -8.12 -8.48 -0.08
C VAL A 111 -8.85 -9.53 0.78
N THR A 112 -10.10 -9.82 0.45
CA THR A 112 -10.90 -10.88 1.10
C THR A 112 -11.61 -11.72 0.04
N SER A 113 -11.85 -13.00 0.31
CA SER A 113 -12.44 -13.95 -0.65
C SER A 113 -13.82 -13.53 -1.15
N ASP A 114 -14.64 -12.92 -0.30
CA ASP A 114 -16.03 -12.52 -0.59
C ASP A 114 -16.20 -11.00 -0.76
N GLY A 115 -15.08 -10.30 -0.66
CA GLY A 115 -14.99 -8.86 -0.79
C GLY A 115 -14.95 -8.37 -2.23
N SER A 116 -15.02 -7.05 -2.34
CA SER A 116 -14.92 -6.33 -3.59
C SER A 116 -13.64 -5.53 -3.74
N LEU A 117 -12.81 -5.49 -2.69
CA LEU A 117 -11.57 -4.75 -2.66
C LEU A 117 -10.39 -5.60 -3.13
N TYR A 118 -9.56 -5.00 -3.98
CA TYR A 118 -8.28 -5.54 -4.42
C TYR A 118 -7.16 -4.60 -4.01
N SER A 119 -5.95 -5.13 -3.92
CA SER A 119 -4.77 -4.43 -3.40
C SER A 119 -3.55 -4.71 -4.25
N GLY A 120 -2.71 -3.70 -4.39
CA GLY A 120 -1.34 -3.84 -4.86
C GLY A 120 -0.55 -2.57 -4.57
N TYR A 121 0.70 -2.52 -5.04
CA TYR A 121 1.50 -1.32 -4.98
C TYR A 121 2.07 -0.91 -6.33
N ILE A 122 2.38 0.37 -6.45
CA ILE A 122 3.11 0.97 -7.57
C ILE A 122 4.20 1.88 -7.00
N VAL A 123 5.40 1.85 -7.58
CA VAL A 123 6.54 2.67 -7.16
C VAL A 123 6.90 3.68 -8.25
N PHE A 124 6.33 4.88 -8.20
CA PHE A 124 6.65 5.92 -9.17
C PHE A 124 8.07 6.45 -8.92
N GLN A 125 8.88 6.49 -9.98
CA GLN A 125 10.30 6.86 -9.89
C GLN A 125 10.58 8.30 -10.31
N MET A 126 9.61 8.93 -10.98
CA MET A 126 9.73 10.30 -11.48
C MET A 126 8.41 11.02 -11.27
N PRO A 127 8.44 12.31 -10.88
CA PRO A 127 7.24 13.12 -10.84
C PRO A 127 6.79 13.48 -12.25
N GLU A 128 5.52 13.86 -12.37
CA GLU A 128 4.98 14.46 -13.57
C GLU A 128 5.41 15.93 -13.72
N ASN A 129 5.28 16.43 -14.94
CA ASN A 129 5.43 17.85 -15.28
C ASN A 129 4.49 18.21 -16.44
N ALA A 130 4.66 19.40 -17.02
CA ALA A 130 3.77 19.89 -18.08
C ALA A 130 3.72 19.00 -19.34
N THR A 131 4.77 18.24 -19.62
CA THR A 131 4.91 17.43 -20.85
C THR A 131 5.08 15.95 -20.59
N GLU A 132 5.37 15.55 -19.35
CA GLU A 132 5.66 14.17 -18.98
C GLU A 132 4.74 13.73 -17.84
N TYR A 133 4.10 12.58 -18.01
CA TYR A 133 3.02 12.14 -17.13
C TYR A 133 2.95 10.61 -17.02
N TRP A 134 2.30 10.14 -15.97
CA TRP A 134 2.00 8.72 -15.81
C TRP A 134 0.58 8.41 -16.28
N ASP A 135 0.41 7.31 -17.02
CA ASP A 135 -0.87 6.63 -17.12
C ASP A 135 -0.85 5.28 -16.40
N LEU A 136 -2.05 4.79 -16.11
CA LEU A 136 -2.30 3.48 -15.53
C LEU A 136 -3.33 2.79 -16.41
N LYS A 137 -2.90 1.75 -17.11
CA LYS A 137 -3.79 0.80 -17.79
C LYS A 137 -4.23 -0.27 -16.80
N ILE A 138 -5.52 -0.51 -16.70
CA ILE A 138 -6.14 -1.54 -15.85
C ILE A 138 -6.92 -2.48 -16.76
N ASP A 139 -6.42 -3.70 -16.89
CA ASP A 139 -7.07 -4.79 -17.63
C ASP A 139 -7.68 -5.76 -16.62
N TYR A 140 -8.95 -6.11 -16.79
CA TYR A 140 -9.64 -7.02 -15.88
C TYR A 140 -10.60 -7.95 -16.60
N THR A 141 -10.76 -9.15 -16.08
CA THR A 141 -11.64 -10.18 -16.62
C THR A 141 -12.68 -10.60 -15.59
N ILE A 142 -13.94 -10.62 -15.98
CA ILE A 142 -15.07 -11.10 -15.18
C ILE A 142 -15.73 -12.23 -15.96
N GLY A 143 -15.67 -13.46 -15.43
CA GLY A 143 -16.03 -14.65 -16.19
C GLY A 143 -15.10 -14.83 -17.39
N THR A 144 -15.66 -14.78 -18.60
CA THR A 144 -14.91 -14.89 -19.88
C THR A 144 -14.73 -13.56 -20.59
N THR A 145 -15.30 -12.47 -20.07
CA THR A 145 -15.27 -11.17 -20.73
C THR A 145 -14.13 -10.32 -20.16
N THR A 146 -13.29 -9.80 -21.04
CA THR A 146 -12.19 -8.89 -20.69
C THR A 146 -12.60 -7.44 -20.95
N TYR A 147 -12.19 -6.57 -20.04
CA TYR A 147 -12.42 -5.15 -20.06
C TYR A 147 -11.11 -4.42 -19.83
N THR A 148 -11.04 -3.17 -20.30
CA THR A 148 -9.89 -2.28 -20.09
C THR A 148 -10.38 -0.90 -19.68
N ALA A 149 -9.55 -0.20 -18.91
CA ALA A 149 -9.65 1.23 -18.73
C ALA A 149 -8.25 1.83 -18.54
N THR A 150 -8.00 3.01 -19.10
CA THR A 150 -6.73 3.72 -18.96
C THR A 150 -7.00 5.11 -18.39
N THR A 151 -6.15 5.57 -17.47
CA THR A 151 -6.26 6.92 -16.91
C THR A 151 -4.89 7.52 -16.66
N VAL A 152 -4.79 8.85 -16.72
CA VAL A 152 -3.63 9.57 -16.20
C VAL A 152 -3.63 9.50 -14.66
N ILE A 153 -2.49 9.27 -14.03
CA ILE A 153 -2.31 9.27 -12.58
C ILE A 153 -1.39 10.42 -12.19
N ASN A 154 -1.83 11.23 -11.23
CA ASN A 154 -1.07 12.39 -10.80
C ASN A 154 0.10 11.95 -9.91
N VAL A 155 1.33 12.31 -10.26
CA VAL A 155 2.52 12.02 -9.45
C VAL A 155 3.27 13.33 -9.19
N PRO A 156 2.92 14.07 -8.12
CA PRO A 156 3.54 15.37 -7.88
C PRO A 156 5.02 15.24 -7.52
N VAL A 157 5.76 16.34 -7.70
CA VAL A 157 7.11 16.48 -7.18
C VAL A 157 7.08 16.43 -5.65
N GLU A 158 7.97 15.63 -5.07
CA GLU A 158 8.14 15.52 -3.62
C GLU A 158 9.40 16.25 -3.18
N THR A 159 9.35 16.84 -1.98
CA THR A 159 10.50 17.55 -1.40
C THR A 159 11.47 16.63 -0.67
N LYS A 160 11.01 15.45 -0.29
CA LYS A 160 11.80 14.43 0.42
C LYS A 160 12.04 13.25 -0.50
N LYS A 161 13.29 12.82 -0.60
CA LYS A 161 13.69 11.65 -1.39
C LYS A 161 13.28 10.36 -0.69
N THR A 162 12.25 9.68 -1.20
CA THR A 162 11.77 8.37 -0.71
C THR A 162 11.99 7.24 -1.72
N VAL A 163 12.53 7.58 -2.89
CA VAL A 163 12.88 6.63 -3.97
C VAL A 163 14.25 6.99 -4.55
N ASN A 164 15.02 5.95 -4.88
CA ASN A 164 16.32 6.05 -5.52
C ASN A 164 16.32 5.21 -6.79
N SER A 165 16.76 5.78 -7.90
CA SER A 165 17.16 5.04 -9.10
C SER A 165 18.66 5.22 -9.31
N PHE A 166 19.42 4.14 -9.41
CA PHE A 166 20.89 4.19 -9.47
C PHE A 166 21.47 3.03 -10.28
N VAL A 167 22.73 3.17 -10.71
CA VAL A 167 23.50 2.11 -11.38
C VAL A 167 24.44 1.50 -10.35
N GLY A 168 24.39 0.17 -10.19
CA GLY A 168 25.31 -0.57 -9.34
C GLY A 168 26.71 -0.66 -9.95
N SER A 169 27.70 -1.04 -9.15
CA SER A 169 29.08 -1.31 -9.60
C SER A 169 29.18 -2.43 -10.64
N ASP A 170 28.12 -3.23 -10.81
CA ASP A 170 27.97 -4.25 -11.84
C ASP A 170 27.29 -3.75 -13.13
N GLY A 171 27.05 -2.44 -13.25
CA GLY A 171 26.41 -1.82 -14.42
C GLY A 171 24.90 -2.00 -14.51
N VAL A 172 24.28 -2.65 -13.53
CA VAL A 172 22.83 -2.89 -13.50
C VAL A 172 22.11 -1.69 -12.89
N LYS A 173 20.95 -1.32 -13.45
CA LYS A 173 20.06 -0.29 -12.89
C LYS A 173 19.14 -0.88 -11.83
N TYR A 174 19.04 -0.18 -10.71
CA TYR A 174 18.22 -0.55 -9.57
C TYR A 174 17.27 0.57 -9.18
N VAL A 175 16.13 0.19 -8.61
CA VAL A 175 15.17 1.08 -7.97
C VAL A 175 15.05 0.64 -6.51
N MET A 176 15.15 1.59 -5.59
CA MET A 176 14.97 1.36 -4.16
C MET A 176 13.97 2.34 -3.59
N ALA A 177 12.98 1.87 -2.82
CA ALA A 177 11.96 2.72 -2.23
C ALA A 177 11.80 2.48 -0.73
N TYR A 178 11.57 3.57 -0.01
CA TYR A 178 11.15 3.57 1.38
C TYR A 178 9.65 3.30 1.46
N ILE A 179 9.24 2.35 2.31
CA ILE A 179 7.84 1.91 2.41
C ILE A 179 7.29 2.21 3.80
N ASP A 180 8.02 1.77 4.83
CA ASP A 180 7.67 1.98 6.23
C ASP A 180 8.91 2.34 7.06
N PRO A 181 8.72 3.07 8.18
CA PRO A 181 7.43 3.53 8.73
C PRO A 181 6.85 4.78 8.03
N LYS A 182 5.53 4.79 7.78
CA LYS A 182 4.79 6.00 7.32
C LYS A 182 4.46 7.00 8.43
N SER A 183 4.44 6.54 9.68
CA SER A 183 4.18 7.37 10.86
C SER A 183 5.21 6.99 11.94
N PRO A 184 6.49 7.34 11.72
CA PRO A 184 7.56 7.03 12.65
C PRO A 184 7.34 7.70 14.02
N LYS A 185 8.02 7.16 15.02
CA LYS A 185 8.03 7.68 16.39
C LYS A 185 9.47 7.74 16.90
N VAL A 186 9.67 8.50 17.98
CA VAL A 186 10.90 8.49 18.76
C VAL A 186 11.03 7.15 19.49
N ALA A 187 11.51 6.15 18.76
CA ALA A 187 11.61 4.75 19.14
C ALA A 187 12.42 3.98 18.07
N THR A 188 12.62 2.69 18.32
CA THR A 188 12.94 1.74 17.24
C THR A 188 11.69 1.43 16.45
N ASN A 189 11.67 1.80 15.17
CA ASN A 189 10.57 1.56 14.25
C ASN A 189 10.86 0.36 13.37
N ASP A 190 9.81 -0.39 13.01
CA ASP A 190 9.88 -1.36 11.94
C ASP A 190 10.06 -0.65 10.60
N MET A 191 11.10 -1.04 9.87
CA MET A 191 11.41 -0.48 8.56
C MET A 191 11.14 -1.51 7.46
N THR A 192 10.45 -1.08 6.42
CA THR A 192 10.25 -1.87 5.20
C THR A 192 10.80 -1.08 4.01
N LEU A 193 11.60 -1.74 3.18
CA LEU A 193 12.16 -1.20 1.95
C LEU A 193 11.86 -2.16 0.78
N GLY A 194 11.82 -1.63 -0.43
CA GLY A 194 11.82 -2.44 -1.64
C GLY A 194 13.07 -2.19 -2.49
N VAL A 195 13.59 -3.26 -3.10
CA VAL A 195 14.72 -3.21 -4.04
C VAL A 195 14.33 -3.99 -5.29
N TRP A 196 14.34 -3.33 -6.44
CA TRP A 196 14.02 -3.93 -7.73
C TRP A 196 15.16 -3.70 -8.72
N LYS A 197 15.38 -4.69 -9.59
CA LYS A 197 16.28 -4.59 -10.72
C LYS A 197 15.48 -4.09 -11.91
N MET A 198 15.93 -3.05 -12.60
CA MET A 198 15.39 -2.68 -13.90
C MET A 198 15.95 -3.66 -14.93
N GLN A 199 15.22 -4.75 -15.16
CA GLN A 199 15.62 -5.77 -16.13
C GLN A 199 15.50 -5.22 -17.56
N ASP A 200 14.43 -4.47 -17.81
CA ASP A 200 14.17 -3.72 -19.02
C ASP A 200 13.26 -2.52 -18.71
N MET A 201 12.79 -1.80 -19.73
CA MET A 201 11.94 -0.61 -19.56
C MET A 201 10.56 -0.91 -18.97
N ASN A 202 10.14 -2.18 -18.91
CA ASN A 202 8.81 -2.60 -18.44
C ASN A 202 8.87 -3.54 -17.23
N ASN A 203 9.96 -4.28 -17.04
CA ASN A 203 10.04 -5.36 -16.06
C ASN A 203 11.00 -5.04 -14.92
N PHE A 204 10.48 -5.09 -13.69
CA PHE A 204 11.19 -4.72 -12.48
C PHE A 204 11.08 -5.82 -11.41
N PRO A 205 11.75 -6.99 -11.57
CA PRO A 205 11.74 -8.02 -10.55
C PRO A 205 12.40 -7.54 -9.24
N VAL A 206 11.88 -8.03 -8.11
CA VAL A 206 12.51 -7.85 -6.79
C VAL A 206 13.90 -8.48 -6.83
N VAL A 207 14.88 -7.81 -6.24
CA VAL A 207 16.24 -8.35 -6.10
C VAL A 207 16.28 -9.27 -4.90
N ASP A 208 16.83 -10.47 -5.06
CA ASP A 208 16.89 -11.47 -4.01
C ASP A 208 18.28 -11.63 -3.37
N GLY A 209 18.30 -11.89 -2.07
CA GLY A 209 19.49 -12.30 -1.31
C GLY A 209 20.50 -11.18 -1.05
N TYR A 210 20.11 -9.91 -1.18
CA TYR A 210 20.97 -8.77 -0.88
C TYR A 210 20.69 -8.27 0.54
N THR A 211 21.54 -7.35 1.00
CA THR A 211 21.34 -6.58 2.24
C THR A 211 21.33 -5.10 1.91
N VAL A 212 20.38 -4.36 2.48
CA VAL A 212 20.41 -2.90 2.49
C VAL A 212 20.96 -2.45 3.84
N LYS A 213 22.21 -1.95 3.85
CA LYS A 213 22.76 -1.31 5.04
C LYS A 213 22.09 0.03 5.25
N VAL A 214 21.80 0.34 6.50
CA VAL A 214 21.03 1.53 6.92
C VAL A 214 21.84 2.26 7.99
N ASP A 215 22.12 3.54 7.75
CA ASP A 215 22.77 4.46 8.70
C ASP A 215 22.00 5.79 8.74
N PRO A 216 21.07 5.96 9.70
CA PRO A 216 20.34 7.21 9.86
C PRO A 216 21.22 8.28 10.49
N ARG A 217 21.15 9.48 9.91
CA ARG A 217 21.89 10.65 10.36
C ARG A 217 21.00 11.88 10.44
N MET A 218 21.31 12.77 11.37
CA MET A 218 20.75 14.12 11.44
C MET A 218 21.81 15.14 10.98
N PRO A 219 21.82 15.56 9.70
CA PRO A 219 22.83 16.49 9.21
C PRO A 219 22.86 17.82 9.98
N GLY A 220 21.69 18.33 10.40
CA GLY A 220 21.57 19.56 11.18
C GLY A 220 22.09 19.47 12.63
N MET A 221 22.45 18.28 13.10
CA MET A 221 22.92 18.01 14.47
C MET A 221 24.32 17.39 14.44
N GLY A 222 25.22 17.93 13.61
CA GLY A 222 26.59 17.45 13.52
C GLY A 222 26.69 16.01 12.98
N ASN A 223 25.77 15.61 12.11
CA ASN A 223 25.67 14.25 11.56
C ASN A 223 25.49 13.15 12.63
N HIS A 224 24.76 13.47 13.70
CA HIS A 224 24.41 12.54 14.77
C HIS A 224 23.67 11.31 14.23
N SER A 225 24.01 10.12 14.73
CA SER A 225 23.33 8.85 14.40
C SER A 225 22.57 8.30 15.61
N SER A 226 21.83 7.22 15.40
CA SER A 226 21.08 6.52 16.44
C SER A 226 21.59 5.08 16.66
N PRO A 227 21.49 4.54 17.88
CA PRO A 227 21.82 3.14 18.16
C PRO A 227 20.67 2.20 17.73
N ASN A 228 20.91 0.89 17.74
CA ASN A 228 19.89 -0.17 17.55
C ASN A 228 19.23 -0.24 16.15
N ASN A 229 19.88 0.34 15.14
CA ASN A 229 19.47 0.12 13.75
C ASN A 229 19.79 -1.31 13.32
N VAL A 230 18.92 -1.90 12.49
CA VAL A 230 19.12 -3.23 11.90
C VAL A 230 19.02 -3.08 10.39
N HIS A 231 20.07 -3.49 9.69
CA HIS A 231 20.10 -3.50 8.22
C HIS A 231 18.94 -4.31 7.66
N ALA A 232 18.39 -3.87 6.53
CA ALA A 232 17.21 -4.50 5.97
C ALA A 232 17.59 -5.72 5.12
N THR A 233 16.92 -6.85 5.37
CA THR A 233 17.09 -8.11 4.63
C THR A 233 15.73 -8.70 4.29
N GLN A 234 15.68 -9.60 3.31
CA GLN A 234 14.43 -10.31 2.99
C GLN A 234 14.20 -11.47 3.97
N THR A 235 12.93 -11.76 4.24
CA THR A 235 12.53 -12.98 4.95
C THR A 235 12.42 -14.20 4.02
N ALA A 236 12.19 -13.96 2.72
CA ALA A 236 12.18 -14.95 1.66
C ALA A 236 12.39 -14.27 0.30
N ALA A 237 12.82 -15.04 -0.71
CA ALA A 237 12.92 -14.58 -2.09
C ALA A 237 11.59 -13.98 -2.59
N GLY A 238 11.68 -12.92 -3.40
CA GLY A 238 10.56 -12.15 -3.92
C GLY A 238 9.86 -11.25 -2.91
N LYS A 239 10.28 -11.22 -1.64
CA LYS A 239 9.68 -10.36 -0.60
C LYS A 239 10.43 -9.03 -0.47
N LEU A 240 9.76 -8.07 0.16
CA LEU A 240 10.35 -6.80 0.57
C LEU A 240 11.37 -7.00 1.70
N TYR A 241 12.22 -6.00 1.88
CA TYR A 241 13.32 -6.00 2.83
C TYR A 241 12.83 -5.40 4.16
N ASN A 242 13.12 -6.08 5.27
CA ASN A 242 12.70 -5.68 6.61
C ASN A 242 13.94 -5.39 7.47
N GLY A 243 13.92 -4.27 8.19
CA GLY A 243 14.98 -3.85 9.10
C GLY A 243 14.40 -3.09 10.29
N LYS A 244 15.26 -2.37 11.01
CA LYS A 244 14.86 -1.50 12.12
C LYS A 244 15.48 -0.12 11.96
N LEU A 245 14.65 0.91 12.05
CA LEU A 245 15.05 2.31 12.02
C LEU A 245 14.82 2.93 13.40
N SER A 246 15.90 3.14 14.13
CA SER A 246 15.88 3.80 15.43
C SER A 246 15.95 5.32 15.25
N LEU A 247 15.02 6.03 15.86
CA LEU A 247 14.95 7.50 15.81
C LEU A 247 14.89 8.00 17.25
N THR A 248 15.90 8.76 17.67
CA THR A 248 16.07 9.20 19.06
C THR A 248 15.45 10.57 19.34
N MET A 249 15.07 11.30 18.29
CA MET A 249 14.41 12.59 18.36
C MET A 249 13.66 12.88 17.06
N THR A 250 12.73 13.83 17.12
CA THR A 250 11.99 14.34 15.96
C THR A 250 12.87 15.22 15.06
N GLY A 251 12.37 15.53 13.86
CA GLY A 251 13.02 16.41 12.89
C GLY A 251 13.59 15.67 11.68
N TYR A 252 14.47 16.36 10.94
CA TYR A 252 14.99 15.85 9.68
C TYR A 252 16.09 14.79 9.87
N TRP A 253 15.85 13.63 9.28
CA TRP A 253 16.78 12.51 9.17
C TRP A 253 17.09 12.21 7.71
N LYS A 254 18.39 12.04 7.43
CA LYS A 254 18.90 11.41 6.21
C LYS A 254 19.25 9.97 6.53
N ILE A 255 18.53 9.04 5.91
CA ILE A 255 18.75 7.59 6.07
C ILE A 255 19.73 7.17 4.97
N ASN A 256 21.01 7.07 5.30
CA ASN A 256 22.06 6.69 4.35
C ASN A 256 22.01 5.18 4.10
N LEU A 257 22.28 4.79 2.86
CA LEU A 257 22.09 3.41 2.42
C LEU A 257 23.35 2.86 1.75
N GLN A 258 23.53 1.55 1.82
CA GLN A 258 24.35 0.79 0.87
C GLN A 258 23.59 -0.44 0.41
N LEU A 259 23.67 -0.78 -0.88
CA LEU A 259 23.16 -2.05 -1.40
C LEU A 259 24.32 -3.05 -1.51
N VAL A 260 24.21 -4.18 -0.83
CA VAL A 260 25.30 -5.17 -0.70
C VAL A 260 24.83 -6.54 -1.16
N LYS A 261 25.60 -7.21 -2.01
CA LYS A 261 25.37 -8.60 -2.43
C LYS A 261 25.55 -9.58 -1.26
N GLY A 262 25.03 -10.80 -1.40
CA GLY A 262 25.21 -11.87 -0.42
C GLY A 262 26.68 -12.27 -0.17
N ASP A 263 27.57 -11.98 -1.13
CA ASP A 263 29.03 -12.19 -1.00
C ASP A 263 29.78 -11.02 -0.31
N GLY A 264 29.06 -9.96 0.08
CA GLY A 264 29.62 -8.77 0.72
C GLY A 264 30.02 -7.65 -0.25
N THR A 265 29.90 -7.84 -1.56
CA THR A 265 30.22 -6.80 -2.55
C THR A 265 29.24 -5.62 -2.45
N VAL A 266 29.76 -4.41 -2.25
CA VAL A 266 28.96 -3.18 -2.28
C VAL A 266 28.67 -2.77 -3.72
N LEU A 267 27.39 -2.72 -4.07
CA LEU A 267 26.94 -2.29 -5.41
C LEU A 267 26.73 -0.80 -5.52
N ALA A 268 26.20 -0.17 -4.46
CA ALA A 268 25.93 1.24 -4.45
C ALA A 268 25.94 1.78 -3.01
N GLY A 269 26.17 3.08 -2.89
CA GLY A 269 26.27 3.76 -1.61
C GLY A 269 27.65 3.71 -0.98
N GLN A 270 27.90 4.65 -0.08
CA GLN A 270 29.15 4.77 0.66
C GLN A 270 28.88 4.57 2.16
N GLU A 271 29.89 4.05 2.85
CA GLU A 271 29.88 4.03 4.31
C GLU A 271 29.96 5.46 4.85
N VAL A 272 29.19 5.76 5.90
CA VAL A 272 29.21 7.09 6.52
C VAL A 272 30.33 7.15 7.55
N THR A 273 31.23 8.11 7.36
CA THR A 273 32.39 8.37 8.22
C THR A 273 32.57 9.86 8.42
N ASP A 274 33.54 10.28 9.24
CA ASP A 274 33.86 11.70 9.42
C ASP A 274 34.35 12.35 8.12
N SER A 275 35.05 11.61 7.26
CA SER A 275 35.53 12.09 5.96
C SER A 275 34.49 11.92 4.83
N ASN A 276 33.47 11.09 5.02
CA ASN A 276 32.37 10.89 4.10
C ASN A 276 31.02 10.99 4.85
N PRO A 277 30.46 12.20 5.02
CA PRO A 277 29.33 12.41 5.93
C PRO A 277 27.99 11.86 5.41
N ALA A 278 27.91 11.42 4.16
CA ALA A 278 26.68 10.88 3.59
C ALA A 278 26.94 9.86 2.46
N SER A 279 25.98 8.96 2.25
CA SER A 279 25.91 8.12 1.07
C SER A 279 25.22 8.86 -0.08
N ASN A 280 25.55 8.51 -1.33
CA ASN A 280 24.88 9.03 -2.53
C ASN A 280 23.49 8.43 -2.77
N ILE A 281 23.20 7.28 -2.14
CA ILE A 281 21.86 6.71 -2.04
C ILE A 281 21.37 6.87 -0.60
N PHE A 282 20.24 7.56 -0.45
CA PHE A 282 19.67 7.87 0.85
C PHE A 282 18.17 8.08 0.73
N PHE A 283 17.47 7.94 1.85
CA PHE A 283 16.11 8.44 2.01
C PHE A 283 16.10 9.65 2.93
N GLU A 284 15.04 10.44 2.82
CA GLU A 284 14.79 11.59 3.67
C GLU A 284 13.48 11.39 4.43
N LEU A 285 13.53 11.71 5.72
CA LEU A 285 12.42 11.62 6.64
C LEU A 285 12.37 12.88 7.50
N ASP A 286 11.18 13.35 7.81
CA ASP A 286 10.94 14.48 8.71
C ASP A 286 9.63 14.22 9.44
N PHE A 287 9.65 14.18 10.77
CA PHE A 287 8.51 13.76 11.59
C PHE A 287 8.54 14.37 13.00
#